data_AF-A0A948GZS8-F1
#
_entry.id   AF-A0A948GZS8-F1
#
_cell.length_a   1.000
_cell.length_b   1.000
_cell.length_c   1.000
_cell.angle_alpha   90.00
_cell.angle_beta   90.00
_cell.angle_gamma   90.00
#
_symmetry.space_group_name_H-M   'P 1'
#
loop_
_entity.id
_entity.type
_entity.pdbx_description
1 polymer ?
#
loop_
_entity_poly.entity_id
_entity_poly.type
_entity_poly.pdbx_seq_one_letter_code
_entity_poly.pdbx_strand_id
1 'polypeptide(L)'
;GKLFGQTSSLELKNNNHRVIRSAIEELKLGLKKNFEKVYFMTNAAYFVRGAILSCLLILPVIIIQPAGKNFIGIFMLIWLSGWSIGVITLWLQIVSLWKGVFANAGNKALFLSGAIALTLFGLPFLAGEIFGIGVLAYALTPAVFVIMILIAIINIIFYKLLKAPTITGRMVMDKIEGFRMYLGATEKDRLKIMYSAGQSLELFEKYLPYAIALDVEEAWAGRFSEILNKAATADVSGYHSVWYMTAGGRGHNLSNLGSSLGQSLSGAISSSSVAPGSSSGSSGGGSSGGGGGGGGGGGW
;
A
#
# COMPACT_ATOMS: atom_id res chain seq x y z
N GLY A 1 -6.13 -25.82 -0.95
CA GLY A 1 -4.69 -26.03 -0.70
C GLY A 1 -4.42 -25.78 0.76
N LYS A 2 -3.56 -26.57 1.41
CA LYS A 2 -3.15 -26.29 2.78
C LYS A 2 -2.31 -24.99 2.76
N LEU A 3 -2.83 -23.92 3.36
CA LEU A 3 -2.17 -22.60 3.37
C LEU A 3 -0.77 -22.65 4.00
N PHE A 4 -0.51 -23.62 4.88
CA PHE A 4 0.74 -23.78 5.62
C PHE A 4 1.55 -25.02 5.21
N GLY A 5 1.34 -25.55 4.00
CA GLY A 5 2.04 -26.77 3.56
C GLY A 5 1.55 -28.02 4.31
N GLN A 6 2.41 -28.72 5.05
CA GLN A 6 2.03 -29.98 5.73
C GLN A 6 1.45 -29.79 7.14
N THR A 7 1.68 -28.65 7.78
CA THR A 7 1.30 -28.38 9.18
C THR A 7 -0.12 -27.83 9.29
N SER A 8 -0.89 -28.32 10.27
CA SER A 8 -2.25 -27.86 10.58
C SER A 8 -2.30 -26.72 11.61
N SER A 9 -1.18 -26.44 12.28
CA SER A 9 -1.03 -25.36 13.25
C SER A 9 0.35 -24.71 13.13
N LEU A 10 0.43 -23.42 13.44
CA LEU A 10 1.67 -22.65 13.41
C LEU A 10 1.68 -21.67 14.59
N GLU A 11 2.77 -21.66 15.35
CA GLU A 11 2.94 -20.70 16.44
C GLU A 11 3.35 -19.32 15.88
N LEU A 12 2.66 -18.26 16.31
CA LEU A 12 2.93 -16.87 15.90
C LEU A 12 4.20 -16.34 16.59
N LYS A 13 5.37 -16.83 16.14
CA LYS A 13 6.70 -16.36 16.55
C LYS A 13 7.45 -15.79 15.36
N ASN A 14 8.33 -14.83 15.61
CA ASN A 14 9.15 -14.21 14.56
C ASN A 14 9.91 -15.25 13.73
N ASN A 15 10.44 -16.31 14.36
CA ASN A 15 11.14 -17.40 13.67
C ASN A 15 10.33 -18.07 12.53
N ASN A 16 9.00 -18.03 12.59
CA ASN A 16 8.11 -18.62 11.58
C ASN A 16 7.71 -17.64 10.46
N HIS A 17 8.28 -16.42 10.43
CA HIS A 17 7.92 -15.36 9.48
C HIS A 17 8.06 -15.81 8.01
N ARG A 18 9.00 -16.72 7.70
CA ARG A 18 9.20 -17.23 6.33
C ARG A 18 8.01 -18.07 5.88
N VAL A 19 7.50 -18.93 6.75
CA VAL A 19 6.34 -19.80 6.47
C VAL A 19 5.08 -18.95 6.29
N ILE A 20 4.85 -17.97 7.16
CA ILE A 20 3.73 -17.03 7.06
C ILE A 20 3.81 -16.22 5.76
N ARG A 21 5.00 -15.67 5.44
CA ARG A 21 5.19 -14.91 4.20
C ARG A 21 4.97 -15.77 2.96
N SER A 22 5.44 -17.02 2.96
CA SER A 22 5.21 -17.97 1.86
C SER A 22 3.72 -18.26 1.69
N ALA A 23 2.99 -18.52 2.79
CA ALA A 23 1.55 -18.75 2.77
C ALA A 23 0.78 -17.56 2.19
N ILE A 24 1.16 -16.32 2.56
CA ILE A 24 0.56 -15.09 2.01
C ILE A 24 0.84 -14.97 0.51
N GLU A 25 2.07 -15.19 0.06
CA GLU A 25 2.42 -15.11 -1.35
C GLU A 25 1.73 -16.20 -2.18
N GLU A 26 1.63 -17.42 -1.68
CA GLU A 26 0.85 -18.49 -2.32
C GLU A 26 -0.64 -18.14 -2.43
N LEU A 27 -1.22 -17.58 -1.38
CA LEU A 27 -2.60 -17.09 -1.42
C LEU A 27 -2.76 -16.00 -2.48
N LYS A 28 -1.88 -15.00 -2.52
CA LYS A 28 -1.90 -13.94 -3.55
C LYS A 28 -1.78 -14.51 -4.96
N LEU A 29 -0.87 -15.46 -5.18
CA LEU A 29 -0.71 -16.13 -6.47
C LEU A 29 -1.96 -16.93 -6.86
N GLY A 30 -2.55 -17.65 -5.91
CA GLY A 30 -3.80 -18.38 -6.12
C GLY A 30 -4.97 -17.46 -6.48
N LEU A 31 -5.13 -16.35 -5.74
CA LEU A 31 -6.12 -15.32 -6.02
C LEU A 31 -5.89 -14.72 -7.41
N LYS A 32 -4.66 -14.30 -7.74
CA LYS A 32 -4.32 -13.76 -9.05
C LYS A 32 -4.65 -14.76 -10.16
N LYS A 33 -4.22 -16.01 -10.04
CA LYS A 33 -4.48 -17.05 -11.05
C LYS A 33 -5.98 -17.28 -11.27
N ASN A 34 -6.77 -17.32 -10.21
CA ASN A 34 -8.20 -17.63 -10.28
C ASN A 34 -9.05 -16.43 -10.71
N PHE A 35 -8.62 -15.21 -10.40
CA PHE A 35 -9.43 -14.00 -10.55
C PHE A 35 -8.95 -13.04 -11.64
N GLU A 36 -7.68 -13.09 -12.06
CA GLU A 36 -7.14 -12.20 -13.10
C GLU A 36 -7.94 -12.35 -14.40
N LYS A 37 -8.09 -13.56 -14.96
CA LYS A 37 -8.83 -13.73 -16.22
C LYS A 37 -10.35 -13.57 -16.13
N VAL A 38 -10.92 -13.65 -14.93
CA VAL A 38 -12.38 -13.55 -14.71
C VAL A 38 -12.80 -12.10 -14.45
N TYR A 39 -11.98 -11.34 -13.73
CA TYR A 39 -12.30 -9.98 -13.31
C TYR A 39 -11.44 -8.90 -13.98
N PHE A 40 -10.25 -9.21 -14.51
CA PHE A 40 -9.30 -8.24 -15.09
C PHE A 40 -8.68 -8.69 -16.42
N MET A 41 -9.01 -7.99 -17.51
CA MET A 41 -8.32 -8.22 -18.78
C MET A 41 -7.11 -7.30 -18.85
N THR A 42 -5.90 -7.88 -18.79
CA THR A 42 -4.65 -7.12 -18.88
C THR A 42 -4.36 -6.58 -20.27
N ASN A 43 -5.12 -7.02 -21.30
CA ASN A 43 -5.03 -6.57 -22.70
C ASN A 43 -3.59 -6.46 -23.25
N ALA A 44 -2.66 -7.26 -22.69
CA ALA A 44 -1.23 -7.15 -22.95
C ALA A 44 -0.89 -7.33 -24.44
N ALA A 45 -1.64 -8.16 -25.16
CA ALA A 45 -1.47 -8.34 -26.60
C ALA A 45 -1.77 -7.07 -27.41
N TYR A 46 -2.77 -6.27 -27.02
CA TYR A 46 -3.05 -4.99 -27.67
C TYR A 46 -1.97 -3.95 -27.37
N PHE A 47 -1.45 -3.96 -26.14
CA PHE A 47 -0.31 -3.11 -25.77
C PHE A 47 0.93 -3.44 -26.60
N VAL A 48 1.28 -4.73 -26.75
CA VAL A 48 2.42 -5.17 -27.58
C VAL A 48 2.24 -4.76 -29.04
N ARG A 49 1.04 -4.91 -29.60
CA ARG A 49 0.74 -4.44 -30.97
C ARG A 49 0.89 -2.92 -31.11
N GLY A 50 0.41 -2.15 -30.14
CA GLY A 50 0.56 -0.69 -30.10
C GLY A 50 2.02 -0.23 -29.98
N ALA A 51 2.82 -0.95 -29.19
CA ALA A 51 4.25 -0.71 -29.07
C ALA A 51 4.99 -0.97 -30.39
N ILE A 52 4.67 -2.07 -31.07
CA ILE A 52 5.22 -2.39 -32.41
C ILE A 52 4.86 -1.29 -33.41
N LEU A 53 3.60 -0.84 -33.43
CA LEU A 53 3.14 0.23 -34.32
C LEU A 53 3.84 1.56 -34.02
N SER A 54 4.09 1.86 -32.75
CA SER A 54 4.86 3.04 -32.33
C SER A 54 6.31 2.98 -32.84
N CYS A 55 6.97 1.83 -32.76
CA CYS A 55 8.30 1.63 -33.35
C CYS A 55 8.28 1.82 -34.87
N LEU A 56 7.29 1.27 -35.56
CA LEU A 56 7.14 1.42 -37.01
C LEU A 56 6.91 2.87 -37.45
N LEU A 57 6.23 3.68 -36.65
CA LEU A 57 6.03 5.11 -36.95
C LEU A 57 7.30 5.95 -36.75
N ILE A 58 8.14 5.57 -35.79
CA ILE A 58 9.35 6.32 -35.45
C ILE A 58 10.48 6.07 -36.47
N LEU A 59 10.61 4.85 -37.00
CA LEU A 59 11.70 4.47 -37.90
C LEU A 59 11.82 5.33 -39.18
N PRO A 60 10.74 5.56 -39.98
CA PRO A 60 10.82 6.37 -41.19
C PRO A 60 11.22 7.83 -40.92
N VAL A 61 10.76 8.37 -39.79
CA VAL A 61 11.00 9.76 -39.38
C VAL A 61 12.49 10.01 -39.08
N ILE A 62 13.20 8.98 -38.61
CA ILE A 62 14.64 9.03 -38.37
C ILE A 62 15.44 8.87 -39.66
N ILE A 63 14.93 8.09 -40.62
CA ILE A 63 15.57 7.89 -41.92
C ILE A 63 15.58 9.19 -42.75
N ILE A 64 14.58 10.06 -42.56
CA ILE A 64 14.46 11.35 -43.26
C ILE A 64 15.39 12.44 -42.66
N GLN A 65 16.08 12.16 -41.55
CA GLN A 65 17.00 13.12 -40.94
C GLN A 65 18.19 13.47 -41.86
N PRO A 66 18.87 14.62 -41.63
CA PRO A 66 20.01 15.03 -42.44
C PRO A 66 21.14 13.99 -42.46
N ALA A 67 21.70 13.75 -43.64
CA ALA A 67 22.77 12.77 -43.86
C ALA A 67 23.89 12.90 -42.81
N GLY A 68 24.19 11.79 -42.13
CA GLY A 68 25.17 11.72 -41.03
C GLY A 68 24.56 11.64 -39.64
N LYS A 69 23.37 12.21 -39.38
CA LYS A 69 22.72 12.15 -38.05
C LYS A 69 21.85 10.91 -37.84
N ASN A 70 21.37 10.31 -38.92
CA ASN A 70 20.38 9.22 -38.92
C ASN A 70 20.97 7.98 -38.26
N PHE A 71 22.25 7.70 -38.54
CA PHE A 71 22.97 6.58 -37.92
C PHE A 71 23.07 6.75 -36.40
N ILE A 72 23.46 7.95 -35.92
CA ILE A 72 23.52 8.25 -34.49
C ILE A 72 22.13 8.13 -33.87
N GLY A 73 21.08 8.66 -34.50
CA GLY A 73 19.71 8.59 -33.99
C GLY A 73 19.21 7.16 -33.80
N ILE A 74 19.36 6.30 -34.83
CA ILE A 74 18.95 4.88 -34.76
C ILE A 74 19.76 4.13 -33.72
N PHE A 75 21.09 4.32 -33.72
CA PHE A 75 21.98 3.68 -32.75
C PHE A 75 21.61 4.06 -31.31
N MET A 76 21.45 5.35 -31.04
CA MET A 76 21.11 5.87 -29.72
C MET A 76 19.76 5.36 -29.23
N LEU A 77 18.76 5.18 -30.10
CA LEU A 77 17.45 4.66 -29.70
C LEU A 77 17.51 3.20 -29.23
N ILE A 78 18.19 2.35 -30.00
CA ILE A 78 18.35 0.95 -29.64
C ILE A 78 19.18 0.84 -28.36
N TRP A 79 20.28 1.59 -28.28
CA TRP A 79 21.16 1.62 -27.12
C TRP A 79 20.44 2.10 -25.86
N LEU A 80 19.75 3.25 -25.93
CA LEU A 80 19.00 3.81 -24.80
C LEU A 80 17.90 2.86 -24.35
N SER A 81 17.17 2.19 -25.26
CA SER A 81 16.12 1.26 -24.83
C SER A 81 16.61 0.17 -23.87
N GLY A 82 17.79 -0.40 -24.13
CA GLY A 82 18.42 -1.37 -23.23
C GLY A 82 19.01 -0.73 -21.98
N TRP A 83 19.70 0.40 -22.14
CA TRP A 83 20.31 1.13 -21.03
C TRP A 83 19.29 1.65 -20.01
N SER A 84 18.21 2.27 -20.49
CA SER A 84 17.11 2.79 -19.66
C SER A 84 16.47 1.68 -18.81
N ILE A 85 16.31 0.46 -19.33
CA ILE A 85 15.79 -0.68 -18.54
C ILE A 85 16.73 -0.99 -17.38
N GLY A 86 18.04 -1.06 -17.65
CA GLY A 86 19.07 -1.27 -16.62
C GLY A 86 19.03 -0.18 -15.55
N VAL A 87 19.02 1.09 -15.95
CA VAL A 87 18.94 2.24 -15.06
C VAL A 87 17.66 2.19 -14.21
N ILE A 88 16.50 1.97 -14.81
CA ILE A 88 15.21 1.89 -14.10
C ILE A 88 15.25 0.76 -13.05
N THR A 89 15.71 -0.43 -13.40
CA THR A 89 15.78 -1.56 -12.45
C THR A 89 16.71 -1.27 -11.28
N LEU A 90 17.87 -0.66 -11.53
CA LEU A 90 18.82 -0.26 -10.51
C LEU A 90 18.22 0.81 -9.56
N TRP A 91 17.53 1.81 -10.11
CA TRP A 91 16.88 2.85 -9.30
C TRP A 91 15.69 2.33 -8.49
N LEU A 92 14.93 1.37 -9.01
CA LEU A 92 13.88 0.69 -8.23
C LEU A 92 14.47 -0.07 -7.04
N GLN A 93 15.64 -0.71 -7.20
CA GLN A 93 16.35 -1.37 -6.10
C GLN A 93 16.84 -0.37 -5.05
N ILE A 94 17.41 0.78 -5.49
CA ILE A 94 17.80 1.87 -4.59
C ILE A 94 16.59 2.32 -3.75
N VAL A 95 15.46 2.62 -4.40
CA VAL A 95 14.23 3.03 -3.71
C VAL A 95 13.75 1.96 -2.72
N SER A 96 13.83 0.68 -3.08
CA SER A 96 13.46 -0.42 -2.19
C SER A 96 14.35 -0.49 -0.95
N LEU A 97 15.67 -0.25 -1.08
CA LEU A 97 16.59 -0.24 0.06
C LEU A 97 16.33 0.96 0.98
N TRP A 98 16.11 2.14 0.41
CA TRP A 98 15.74 3.33 1.18
C TRP A 98 14.41 3.14 1.92
N LYS A 99 13.40 2.52 1.29
CA LYS A 99 12.17 2.14 1.99
C LYS A 99 12.44 1.22 3.18
N GLY A 100 13.38 0.29 3.07
CA GLY A 100 13.80 -0.58 4.18
C GLY A 100 14.51 0.17 5.33
N VAL A 101 15.22 1.25 5.02
CA VAL A 101 15.83 2.13 6.04
C VAL A 101 14.74 2.86 6.85
N PHE A 102 13.73 3.40 6.17
CA PHE A 102 12.65 4.16 6.81
C PHE A 102 11.63 3.27 7.51
N ALA A 103 11.33 2.09 6.96
CA ALA A 103 10.40 1.12 7.56
C ALA A 103 11.12 0.27 8.63
N ASN A 104 11.33 0.84 9.83
CA ASN A 104 11.83 0.23 11.09
C ASN A 104 12.16 -1.29 11.08
N ALA A 105 13.10 -1.72 10.25
CA ALA A 105 13.58 -3.10 10.22
C ALA A 105 14.77 -3.22 11.18
N GLY A 106 14.83 -4.31 11.94
CA GLY A 106 15.84 -4.54 13.00
C GLY A 106 17.31 -4.44 12.60
N ASN A 107 17.63 -4.27 11.31
CA ASN A 107 18.99 -4.15 10.76
C ASN A 107 19.22 -2.83 9.99
N LYS A 108 18.80 -1.68 10.53
CA LYS A 108 18.93 -0.36 9.86
C LYS A 108 20.33 -0.07 9.31
N ALA A 109 21.39 -0.43 10.03
CA ALA A 109 22.78 -0.18 9.59
C ALA A 109 23.15 -0.93 8.30
N LEU A 110 22.65 -2.15 8.12
CA LEU A 110 22.89 -2.96 6.92
C LEU A 110 22.10 -2.41 5.72
N PHE A 111 20.85 -1.98 5.93
CA PHE A 111 20.07 -1.32 4.90
C PHE A 111 20.66 0.05 4.51
N LEU A 112 21.15 0.82 5.48
CA LEU A 112 21.71 2.15 5.25
C LEU A 112 23.02 2.09 4.44
N SER A 113 23.95 1.22 4.85
CA SER A 113 25.21 1.02 4.13
C SER A 113 24.98 0.52 2.71
N GLY A 114 24.07 -0.45 2.53
CA GLY A 114 23.68 -0.93 1.20
C GLY A 114 23.00 0.15 0.34
N ALA A 115 22.10 0.95 0.92
CA ALA A 115 21.42 2.03 0.21
C ALA A 115 22.39 3.11 -0.27
N ILE A 116 23.31 3.56 0.59
CA ILE A 116 24.32 4.58 0.25
C ILE A 116 25.26 4.05 -0.84
N ALA A 117 25.78 2.83 -0.67
CA ALA A 117 26.69 2.22 -1.64
C ALA A 117 26.04 2.07 -3.03
N LEU A 118 24.81 1.54 -3.08
CA LEU A 118 24.10 1.36 -4.34
C LEU A 118 23.69 2.70 -4.97
N THR A 119 23.38 3.72 -4.16
CA THR A 119 23.09 5.07 -4.66
C THR A 119 24.33 5.67 -5.32
N LEU A 120 25.49 5.63 -4.66
CA LEU A 120 26.75 6.11 -5.21
C LEU A 120 27.13 5.37 -6.50
N PHE A 121 26.95 4.05 -6.52
CA PHE A 121 27.15 3.24 -7.71
C PHE A 121 26.16 3.57 -8.85
N GLY A 122 24.92 3.93 -8.52
CA GLY A 122 23.87 4.25 -9.48
C GLY A 122 23.98 5.62 -10.16
N LEU A 123 24.64 6.58 -9.51
CA LEU A 123 24.76 7.96 -10.02
C LEU A 123 25.43 8.04 -11.42
N PRO A 124 26.56 7.36 -11.70
CA PRO A 124 27.15 7.34 -13.04
C PRO A 124 26.20 6.81 -14.12
N PHE A 125 25.37 5.82 -13.81
CA PHE A 125 24.41 5.26 -14.77
C PHE A 125 23.27 6.23 -15.08
N LEU A 126 22.80 6.97 -14.07
CA LEU A 126 21.84 8.05 -14.27
C LEU A 126 22.44 9.19 -15.09
N ALA A 127 23.68 9.58 -14.81
CA ALA A 127 24.39 10.58 -15.60
C ALA A 127 24.56 10.13 -17.07
N GLY A 128 24.88 8.85 -17.29
CA GLY A 128 24.95 8.23 -18.61
C GLY A 128 23.61 8.24 -19.35
N GLU A 129 22.49 8.00 -18.66
CA GLU A 129 21.14 8.12 -19.24
C GLU A 129 20.85 9.55 -19.70
N ILE A 130 21.11 10.55 -18.83
CA ILE A 130 20.90 11.97 -19.15
C ILE A 130 21.77 12.38 -20.34
N PHE A 131 23.03 11.98 -20.35
CA PHE A 131 23.94 12.23 -21.46
C PHE A 131 23.44 11.58 -22.75
N GLY A 132 23.03 10.31 -22.70
CA GLY A 132 22.51 9.59 -23.86
C GLY A 132 21.25 10.24 -24.44
N ILE A 133 20.31 10.66 -23.58
CA ILE A 133 19.13 11.44 -24.00
C ILE A 133 19.55 12.75 -24.68
N GLY A 134 20.57 13.43 -24.15
CA GLY A 134 21.12 14.66 -24.76
C GLY A 134 21.71 14.41 -26.15
N VAL A 135 22.48 13.34 -26.33
CA VAL A 135 23.03 12.94 -27.64
C VAL A 135 21.91 12.58 -28.63
N LEU A 136 20.87 11.87 -28.17
CA LEU A 136 19.71 11.54 -28.98
C LEU A 136 18.95 12.82 -29.41
N ALA A 137 18.75 13.77 -28.50
CA ALA A 137 18.11 15.04 -28.78
C ALA A 137 18.91 15.89 -29.79
N TYR A 138 20.24 15.82 -29.78
CA TYR A 138 21.10 16.49 -30.76
C TYR A 138 21.05 15.84 -32.16
N ALA A 139 20.87 14.51 -32.20
CA ALA A 139 20.79 13.73 -33.43
C ALA A 139 19.44 13.90 -34.15
N LEU A 140 18.38 14.23 -33.40
CA LEU A 140 17.02 14.42 -33.93
C LEU A 140 16.70 15.91 -34.11
N THR A 141 15.79 16.25 -35.02
CA THR A 141 15.20 17.59 -35.04
C THR A 141 14.27 17.79 -33.83
N PRO A 142 14.10 19.03 -33.33
CA PRO A 142 13.23 19.30 -32.18
C PRO A 142 11.80 18.78 -32.37
N ALA A 143 11.25 18.89 -33.58
CA ALA A 143 9.92 18.38 -33.90
C ALA A 143 9.82 16.85 -33.72
N VAL A 144 10.82 16.10 -34.18
CA VAL A 144 10.84 14.63 -34.05
C VAL A 144 11.00 14.21 -32.60
N PHE A 145 11.86 14.90 -31.85
CA PHE A 145 12.03 14.66 -30.43
C PHE A 145 10.73 14.87 -29.64
N VAL A 146 9.97 15.93 -29.94
CA VAL A 146 8.66 16.18 -29.33
C VAL A 146 7.64 15.10 -29.69
N ILE A 147 7.57 14.69 -30.97
CA ILE A 147 6.68 13.60 -31.41
C ILE A 147 6.99 12.30 -30.68
N MET A 148 8.27 11.98 -30.49
CA MET A 148 8.70 10.80 -29.74
C MET A 148 8.24 10.84 -28.28
N ILE A 149 8.38 11.99 -27.60
CA ILE A 149 7.89 12.17 -26.24
C ILE A 149 6.37 11.97 -26.18
N LEU A 150 5.62 12.53 -27.13
CA LEU A 150 4.16 12.35 -27.20
C LEU A 150 3.78 10.89 -27.38
N ILE A 151 4.45 10.15 -28.27
CA ILE A 151 4.24 8.71 -28.47
C ILE A 151 4.55 7.94 -27.18
N ALA A 152 5.62 8.27 -26.46
CA ALA A 152 5.96 7.64 -25.19
C ALA A 152 4.88 7.89 -24.12
N ILE A 153 4.40 9.14 -24.00
CA ILE A 153 3.31 9.51 -23.08
C ILE A 153 2.04 8.74 -23.42
N ILE A 154 1.65 8.68 -24.70
CA ILE A 154 0.49 7.91 -25.17
C ILE A 154 0.63 6.45 -24.77
N ASN A 155 1.78 5.81 -25.04
CA ASN A 155 2.01 4.42 -24.64
C ASN A 155 1.90 4.21 -23.12
N ILE A 156 2.40 5.13 -22.29
CA ILE A 156 2.27 5.06 -20.82
C ILE A 156 0.81 5.19 -20.39
N ILE A 157 0.04 6.11 -21.00
CA ILE A 157 -1.38 6.28 -20.73
C ILE A 157 -2.13 5.00 -21.11
N PHE A 158 -1.92 4.48 -22.32
CA PHE A 158 -2.57 3.25 -22.77
C PHE A 158 -2.13 2.03 -21.96
N TYR A 159 -0.89 1.96 -21.48
CA TYR A 159 -0.46 0.91 -20.55
C TYR A 159 -1.31 0.91 -19.27
N LYS A 160 -1.62 2.09 -18.72
CA LYS A 160 -2.48 2.22 -17.53
C LYS A 160 -3.96 1.99 -17.86
N LEU A 161 -4.46 2.52 -18.98
CA LEU A 161 -5.87 2.43 -19.38
C LEU A 161 -6.26 1.04 -19.89
N LEU A 162 -5.36 0.31 -20.54
CA LEU A 162 -5.63 -1.02 -21.08
C LEU A 162 -5.82 -2.07 -19.98
N LYS A 163 -5.38 -1.80 -18.75
CA LYS A 163 -5.73 -2.60 -17.57
C LYS A 163 -7.20 -2.32 -17.20
N ALA A 164 -8.12 -2.90 -17.96
CA ALA A 164 -9.55 -2.70 -17.77
C ALA A 164 -10.12 -3.82 -16.87
N PRO A 165 -10.83 -3.47 -15.77
CA PRO A 165 -11.70 -4.44 -15.13
C PRO A 165 -12.77 -4.87 -16.16
N THR A 166 -13.05 -6.16 -16.22
CA THR A 166 -14.19 -6.71 -16.98
C THR A 166 -15.51 -6.15 -16.44
N ILE A 167 -16.63 -6.30 -17.17
CA ILE A 167 -17.96 -5.87 -16.68
C ILE A 167 -18.28 -6.54 -15.33
N THR A 168 -18.02 -7.85 -15.22
CA THR A 168 -18.15 -8.61 -13.97
C THR A 168 -17.21 -8.10 -12.88
N GLY A 169 -15.97 -7.78 -13.24
CA GLY A 169 -14.99 -7.18 -12.33
C GLY A 169 -15.45 -5.83 -11.80
N ARG A 170 -16.01 -4.98 -12.66
CA ARG A 170 -16.53 -3.67 -12.29
C ARG A 170 -17.70 -3.78 -11.33
N MET A 171 -18.65 -4.68 -11.60
CA MET A 171 -19.78 -4.94 -10.68
C MET A 171 -19.32 -5.39 -9.30
N VAL A 172 -18.28 -6.24 -9.22
CA VAL A 172 -17.72 -6.67 -7.93
C VAL A 172 -17.01 -5.54 -7.23
N MET A 173 -16.24 -4.71 -7.95
CA MET A 173 -15.60 -3.51 -7.40
C MET A 173 -16.63 -2.53 -6.84
N ASP A 174 -17.71 -2.27 -7.57
CA ASP A 174 -18.78 -1.38 -7.12
C ASP A 174 -19.50 -1.95 -5.88
N LYS A 175 -19.68 -3.27 -5.79
CA LYS A 175 -20.22 -3.93 -4.58
C LYS A 175 -19.26 -3.81 -3.39
N ILE A 176 -17.96 -3.96 -3.61
CA ILE A 176 -16.94 -3.81 -2.57
C ILE A 176 -16.92 -2.37 -2.07
N GLU A 177 -17.00 -1.39 -2.98
CA GLU A 177 -17.06 0.03 -2.63
C GLU A 177 -18.34 0.37 -1.85
N GLY A 178 -19.50 -0.13 -2.31
CA GLY A 178 -20.76 0.03 -1.59
C GLY A 178 -20.72 -0.60 -0.20
N PHE A 179 -20.06 -1.75 -0.05
CA PHE A 179 -19.87 -2.38 1.25
C PHE A 179 -18.89 -1.59 2.13
N ARG A 180 -17.83 -1.02 1.56
CA ARG A 180 -16.91 -0.11 2.25
C ARG A 180 -17.65 1.12 2.77
N MET A 181 -18.50 1.74 1.95
CA MET A 181 -19.37 2.85 2.37
C MET A 181 -20.32 2.41 3.49
N TYR A 182 -20.93 1.22 3.38
CA TYR A 182 -21.80 0.68 4.41
C TYR A 182 -21.08 0.46 5.75
N LEU A 183 -19.84 -0.02 5.75
CA LEU A 183 -19.04 -0.20 6.97
C LEU A 183 -18.52 1.14 7.51
N GLY A 184 -18.15 2.06 6.61
CA GLY A 184 -17.57 3.36 6.93
C GLY A 184 -18.56 4.49 7.29
N ALA A 185 -19.86 4.36 6.99
CA ALA A 185 -20.86 5.35 7.43
C ALA A 185 -20.91 5.47 8.98
N THR A 186 -21.63 6.43 9.52
CA THR A 186 -21.61 6.70 10.98
C THR A 186 -22.96 6.53 11.67
N GLU A 187 -23.92 5.87 11.03
CA GLU A 187 -25.29 5.69 11.57
C GLU A 187 -25.31 4.69 12.75
N LYS A 188 -25.00 5.17 13.96
CA LYS A 188 -25.05 4.38 15.20
C LYS A 188 -26.49 4.06 15.62
N ASP A 189 -27.41 5.00 15.40
CA ASP A 189 -28.78 4.90 15.93
C ASP A 189 -29.61 3.84 15.19
N ARG A 190 -29.38 3.67 13.89
CA ARG A 190 -30.08 2.67 13.08
C ARG A 190 -29.73 1.23 13.47
N LEU A 191 -28.49 0.99 13.90
CA LEU A 191 -28.04 -0.32 14.36
C LEU A 191 -28.58 -0.67 15.76
N LYS A 192 -28.69 0.34 16.66
CA LYS A 192 -29.28 0.17 17.99
C LYS A 192 -30.77 -0.20 17.94
N ILE A 193 -31.49 0.27 16.93
CA ILE A 193 -32.93 -0.02 16.74
C ILE A 193 -33.15 -1.42 16.15
N MET A 194 -32.26 -1.88 15.26
CA MET A 194 -32.46 -3.14 14.52
C MET A 194 -31.93 -4.39 15.22
N TYR A 195 -30.94 -4.27 16.12
CA TYR A 195 -30.26 -5.43 16.70
C TYR A 195 -30.19 -5.38 18.21
N SER A 196 -30.39 -6.55 18.85
CA SER A 196 -30.13 -6.72 20.28
C SER A 196 -28.62 -6.66 20.60
N ALA A 197 -28.27 -6.40 21.87
CA ALA A 197 -26.88 -6.24 22.31
C ALA A 197 -26.00 -7.49 22.03
N GLY A 198 -26.57 -8.70 22.02
CA GLY A 198 -25.85 -9.93 21.65
C GLY A 198 -25.63 -10.07 20.15
N GLN A 199 -26.64 -9.80 19.33
CA GLN A 199 -26.58 -9.93 17.87
C GLN A 199 -25.68 -8.87 17.21
N SER A 200 -25.57 -7.70 17.83
CA SER A 200 -24.68 -6.64 17.39
C SER A 200 -23.20 -6.99 17.57
N LEU A 201 -22.86 -7.76 18.61
CA LEU A 201 -21.48 -8.19 18.85
C LEU A 201 -21.03 -9.30 17.88
N GLU A 202 -21.92 -10.25 17.57
CA GLU A 202 -21.70 -11.25 16.52
C GLU A 202 -21.52 -10.59 15.14
N LEU A 203 -22.31 -9.55 14.84
CA LEU A 203 -22.19 -8.77 13.61
C LEU A 203 -20.85 -8.02 13.52
N PHE A 204 -20.40 -7.46 14.64
CA PHE A 204 -19.10 -6.80 14.73
C PHE A 204 -17.98 -7.77 14.38
N GLU A 205 -17.93 -8.95 15.01
CA GLU A 205 -16.90 -9.96 14.74
C GLU A 205 -16.95 -10.48 13.30
N LYS A 206 -18.16 -10.69 12.76
CA LYS A 206 -18.33 -11.19 11.39
C LYS A 206 -17.74 -10.27 10.34
N TYR A 207 -17.88 -8.95 10.52
CA TYR A 207 -17.44 -7.95 9.53
C TYR A 207 -16.12 -7.26 9.85
N LEU A 208 -15.56 -7.45 11.04
CA LEU A 208 -14.28 -6.86 11.44
C LEU A 208 -13.12 -7.20 10.46
N PRO A 209 -12.94 -8.46 10.00
CA PRO A 209 -11.88 -8.78 9.04
C PRO A 209 -12.04 -8.04 7.71
N TYR A 210 -13.29 -7.76 7.30
CA TYR A 210 -13.57 -7.02 6.07
C TYR A 210 -13.36 -5.51 6.25
N ALA A 211 -13.67 -4.97 7.43
CA ALA A 211 -13.41 -3.56 7.74
C ALA A 211 -11.91 -3.26 7.74
N ILE A 212 -11.09 -4.16 8.31
CA ILE A 212 -9.62 -4.08 8.27
C ILE A 212 -9.12 -4.20 6.84
N ALA A 213 -9.67 -5.12 6.04
CA ALA A 213 -9.26 -5.29 4.65
C ALA A 213 -9.64 -4.10 3.74
N LEU A 214 -10.58 -3.24 4.17
CA LEU A 214 -11.08 -2.09 3.45
C LEU A 214 -10.62 -0.74 4.04
N ASP A 215 -9.73 -0.78 5.03
CA ASP A 215 -9.21 0.37 5.77
C ASP A 215 -10.33 1.28 6.35
N VAL A 216 -11.36 0.66 6.94
CA VAL A 216 -12.51 1.34 7.59
C VAL A 216 -12.80 0.79 9.00
N GLU A 217 -11.83 0.13 9.61
CA GLU A 217 -11.94 -0.49 10.93
C GLU A 217 -12.20 0.51 12.05
N GLU A 218 -11.66 1.72 11.98
CA GLU A 218 -11.88 2.77 12.99
C GLU A 218 -13.33 3.22 12.99
N ALA A 219 -13.88 3.52 11.81
CA ALA A 219 -15.28 3.88 11.63
C ALA A 219 -16.21 2.75 12.07
N TRP A 220 -15.87 1.51 11.71
CA TRP A 220 -16.64 0.32 12.10
C TRP A 220 -16.61 0.08 13.61
N ALA A 221 -15.44 0.07 14.26
CA ALA A 221 -15.29 -0.10 15.70
C ALA A 221 -15.97 1.03 16.50
N GLY A 222 -15.90 2.26 16.00
CA GLY A 222 -16.57 3.42 16.59
C GLY A 222 -18.09 3.28 16.66
N ARG A 223 -18.72 2.47 15.81
CA ARG A 223 -20.18 2.19 15.88
C ARG A 223 -20.57 1.28 17.02
N PHE A 224 -19.69 0.34 17.38
CA PHE A 224 -19.96 -0.65 18.41
C PHE A 224 -19.37 -0.27 19.77
N SER A 225 -18.69 0.89 19.89
CA SER A 225 -18.01 1.31 21.13
C SER A 225 -18.89 1.28 22.37
N GLU A 226 -20.15 1.73 22.29
CA GLU A 226 -21.09 1.68 23.42
C GLU A 226 -21.50 0.25 23.81
N ILE A 227 -21.65 -0.63 22.82
CA ILE A 227 -22.05 -2.03 23.02
C ILE A 227 -20.86 -2.83 23.56
N LEU A 228 -19.66 -2.57 23.03
CA LEU A 228 -18.40 -3.12 23.52
C LEU A 228 -18.10 -2.68 24.96
N ASN A 229 -18.35 -1.40 25.29
CA ASN A 229 -18.19 -0.90 26.65
C ASN A 229 -19.21 -1.52 27.62
N LYS A 230 -20.46 -1.70 27.19
CA LYS A 230 -21.50 -2.40 27.97
C LYS A 230 -21.21 -3.89 28.13
N ALA A 231 -20.67 -4.53 27.10
CA ALA A 231 -20.27 -5.93 27.14
C ALA A 231 -19.00 -6.15 27.99
N ALA A 232 -18.14 -5.14 28.14
CA ALA A 232 -16.99 -5.19 29.03
C ALA A 232 -17.38 -5.04 30.52
N THR A 233 -18.47 -4.32 30.83
CA THR A 233 -18.91 -4.08 32.20
C THR A 233 -19.99 -5.04 32.69
N ALA A 234 -20.82 -5.57 31.79
CA ALA A 234 -21.75 -6.64 32.07
C ALA A 234 -21.12 -7.98 31.66
N ASP A 235 -21.12 -8.95 32.57
CA ASP A 235 -20.92 -10.36 32.21
C ASP A 235 -22.08 -10.75 31.29
N VAL A 236 -21.91 -10.57 29.97
CA VAL A 236 -22.91 -10.93 28.97
C VAL A 236 -22.94 -12.45 28.90
N SER A 237 -23.66 -13.03 29.86
CA SER A 237 -23.90 -14.46 30.00
C SER A 237 -24.51 -14.99 28.72
N GLY A 238 -23.69 -15.68 27.90
CA GLY A 238 -24.11 -16.33 26.67
C GLY A 238 -23.29 -15.98 25.41
N TYR A 239 -22.36 -15.03 25.47
CA TYR A 239 -21.51 -14.71 24.31
C TYR A 239 -20.20 -15.53 24.27
N HIS A 240 -19.98 -16.27 23.17
CA HIS A 240 -18.72 -16.98 22.91
C HIS A 240 -18.12 -16.53 21.57
N SER A 241 -16.84 -16.14 21.55
CA SER A 241 -16.16 -15.78 20.31
C SER A 241 -15.83 -17.04 19.50
N VAL A 242 -16.18 -17.05 18.20
CA VAL A 242 -15.98 -18.22 17.32
C VAL A 242 -14.53 -18.38 16.88
N TRP A 243 -13.77 -17.28 16.87
CA TRP A 243 -12.36 -17.24 16.44
C TRP A 243 -11.36 -17.66 17.52
N TYR A 244 -11.82 -17.92 18.76
CA TYR A 244 -10.96 -18.27 19.88
C TYR A 244 -11.61 -19.31 20.80
N MET A 245 -11.13 -20.55 20.74
CA MET A 245 -11.48 -21.61 21.69
C MET A 245 -10.30 -21.83 22.64
N THR A 246 -10.48 -21.59 23.95
CA THR A 246 -9.50 -21.98 24.96
C THR A 246 -9.79 -23.41 25.44
N ALA A 247 -8.78 -24.26 25.44
CA ALA A 247 -8.88 -25.61 25.99
C ALA A 247 -8.74 -25.55 27.52
N GLY A 248 -9.80 -25.16 28.22
CA GLY A 248 -9.81 -25.18 29.69
C GLY A 248 -10.84 -24.22 30.29
N GLY A 249 -11.98 -24.76 30.71
CA GLY A 249 -13.07 -24.02 31.36
C GLY A 249 -12.74 -23.52 32.76
N ARG A 250 -11.90 -22.49 32.88
CA ARG A 250 -11.79 -21.66 34.09
C ARG A 250 -12.01 -20.20 33.74
N GLY A 251 -13.05 -19.63 34.34
CA GLY A 251 -13.61 -18.32 34.06
C GLY A 251 -12.63 -17.17 34.34
N HIS A 252 -11.94 -16.74 33.29
CA HIS A 252 -11.40 -15.39 33.21
C HIS A 252 -12.34 -14.60 32.29
N ASN A 253 -12.95 -13.53 32.83
CA ASN A 253 -13.91 -12.66 32.14
C ASN A 253 -13.35 -12.19 30.79
N LEU A 254 -13.82 -12.83 29.71
CA LEU A 254 -13.27 -12.76 28.36
C LEU A 254 -13.82 -11.60 27.53
N SER A 255 -14.85 -10.92 28.01
CA SER A 255 -15.29 -9.62 27.50
C SER A 255 -14.22 -8.54 27.66
N ASN A 256 -13.32 -8.68 28.65
CA ASN A 256 -12.19 -7.77 28.86
C ASN A 256 -11.02 -7.99 27.86
N LEU A 257 -10.92 -9.16 27.22
CA LEU A 257 -9.80 -9.46 26.33
C LEU A 257 -10.04 -8.97 24.90
N GLY A 258 -11.26 -9.14 24.38
CA GLY A 258 -11.66 -8.56 23.09
C GLY A 258 -11.76 -7.03 23.15
N SER A 259 -12.24 -6.49 24.26
CA SER A 259 -12.22 -5.05 24.51
C SER A 259 -10.81 -4.53 24.72
N SER A 260 -9.92 -5.21 25.48
CA SER A 260 -8.51 -4.79 25.60
C SER A 260 -7.71 -4.96 24.31
N LEU A 261 -8.00 -5.94 23.45
CA LEU A 261 -7.42 -6.03 22.10
C LEU A 261 -7.96 -4.93 21.19
N GLY A 262 -9.27 -4.66 21.23
CA GLY A 262 -9.88 -3.55 20.50
C GLY A 262 -9.35 -2.19 20.96
N GLN A 263 -9.11 -2.03 22.27
CA GLN A 263 -8.60 -0.81 22.90
C GLN A 263 -7.07 -0.69 22.77
N SER A 264 -6.34 -1.80 22.74
CA SER A 264 -4.91 -1.85 22.42
C SER A 264 -4.67 -1.57 20.93
N LEU A 265 -5.52 -2.10 20.05
CA LEU A 265 -5.46 -1.86 18.62
C LEU A 265 -5.90 -0.44 18.29
N SER A 266 -7.02 0.03 18.85
CA SER A 266 -7.48 1.42 18.73
C SER A 266 -6.48 2.39 19.36
N GLY A 267 -5.92 2.07 20.53
CA GLY A 267 -4.86 2.86 21.17
C GLY A 267 -3.56 2.90 20.38
N ALA A 268 -3.16 1.78 19.77
CA ALA A 268 -2.01 1.73 18.87
C ALA A 268 -2.26 2.59 17.60
N ILE A 269 -3.46 2.53 17.04
CA ILE A 269 -3.89 3.34 15.89
C ILE A 269 -3.92 4.83 16.26
N SER A 270 -4.56 5.21 17.38
CA SER A 270 -4.58 6.59 17.91
C SER A 270 -3.19 7.12 18.27
N SER A 271 -2.27 6.26 18.72
CA SER A 271 -0.89 6.65 19.01
C SER A 271 -0.03 6.83 17.76
N SER A 272 -0.45 6.25 16.63
CA SER A 272 0.22 6.38 15.33
C SER A 272 -0.29 7.54 14.47
N SER A 273 -1.48 8.08 14.80
CA SER A 273 -2.07 9.26 14.15
C SER A 273 -1.63 10.59 14.76
N VAL A 274 -0.88 10.56 15.87
CA VAL A 274 -0.16 11.71 16.42
C VAL A 274 1.31 11.56 16.08
N ALA A 275 1.89 12.52 15.34
CA ALA A 275 3.31 12.51 15.02
C ALA A 275 4.15 12.40 16.30
N PRO A 276 5.22 11.58 16.35
CA PRO A 276 6.08 11.52 17.53
C PRO A 276 6.75 12.89 17.72
N GLY A 277 6.28 13.62 18.73
CA GLY A 277 7.01 14.76 19.27
C GLY A 277 8.37 14.27 19.77
N SER A 278 9.42 14.80 19.17
CA SER A 278 10.82 14.63 19.55
C SER A 278 11.02 14.82 21.06
N SER A 279 11.31 13.74 21.79
CA SER A 279 11.89 13.78 23.12
C SER A 279 13.33 13.28 23.03
N SER A 280 14.24 14.20 22.73
CA SER A 280 15.67 14.05 23.04
C SER A 280 16.03 15.20 23.96
N GLY A 281 16.34 14.87 25.21
CA GLY A 281 16.75 15.84 26.22
C GLY A 281 18.03 16.56 25.84
N SER A 282 18.10 17.84 26.20
CA SER A 282 19.36 18.51 26.45
C SER A 282 19.21 19.39 27.68
N SER A 283 20.11 19.14 28.62
CA SER A 283 20.38 19.86 29.85
C SER A 283 20.58 21.36 29.65
N GLY A 284 20.14 22.17 30.63
CA GLY A 284 20.84 23.39 31.01
C GLY A 284 19.99 24.64 31.21
N GLY A 285 20.11 25.23 32.41
CA GLY A 285 20.05 26.68 32.60
C GLY A 285 18.71 27.26 33.07
N GLY A 286 18.70 27.77 34.30
CA GLY A 286 17.56 28.50 34.85
C GLY A 286 17.41 29.92 34.31
N SER A 287 16.27 30.54 34.62
CA SER A 287 16.17 31.85 35.28
C SER A 287 14.71 32.26 35.48
N SER A 288 14.51 32.87 36.64
CA SER A 288 13.47 33.81 37.05
C SER A 288 12.66 34.53 35.96
N GLY A 289 11.37 34.74 36.21
CA GLY A 289 10.70 35.98 35.78
C GLY A 289 9.21 35.87 35.54
N GLY A 290 8.43 36.64 36.34
CA GLY A 290 7.11 37.18 36.00
C GLY A 290 5.92 36.20 36.17
N GLY A 291 4.84 36.51 36.86
CA GLY A 291 4.26 37.80 37.22
C GLY A 291 3.03 38.11 36.34
N GLY A 292 1.84 38.19 36.97
CA GLY A 292 0.58 38.68 36.38
C GLY A 292 -0.23 37.59 35.65
N GLY A 293 -1.55 37.45 35.80
CA GLY A 293 -2.57 38.32 36.36
C GLY A 293 -3.79 38.32 35.43
N GLY A 294 -4.96 37.96 35.97
CA GLY A 294 -6.25 38.56 35.60
C GLY A 294 -7.06 38.01 34.42
N GLY A 295 -8.37 37.86 34.68
CA GLY A 295 -9.48 37.92 33.69
C GLY A 295 -9.95 36.55 33.20
N GLY A 296 -11.19 36.08 33.39
CA GLY A 296 -12.44 36.76 33.72
C GLY A 296 -13.33 36.90 32.48
N GLY A 297 -14.45 36.16 32.46
CA GLY A 297 -15.58 36.34 31.53
C GLY A 297 -15.41 35.62 30.19
N GLY A 298 -16.41 34.97 29.60
CA GLY A 298 -17.84 34.86 29.87
C GLY A 298 -18.45 34.13 28.67
N GLY A 299 -19.49 33.33 28.90
CA GLY A 299 -20.22 32.66 27.84
C GLY A 299 -21.16 33.61 27.12
N TRP A 300 -21.45 33.28 25.86
CA TRP A 300 -22.77 33.20 25.23
C TRP A 300 -22.68 32.11 24.15
#